data_AF-A0A6G9YEF6-F1
#
_entry.id   AF-A0A6G9YEF6-F1
#
_cell.length_a   1.000
_cell.length_b   1.000
_cell.length_c   1.000
_cell.angle_alpha   90.00
_cell.angle_beta   90.00
_cell.angle_gamma   90.00
#
_symmetry.space_group_name_H-M   'P 1'
#
loop_
_entity.id
_entity.type
_entity.pdbx_description
1 polymer ?
#
loop_
_entity_poly.entity_id
_entity_poly.type
_entity_poly.pdbx_seq_one_letter_code
_entity_poly.pdbx_strand_id
1 'polypeptide(L)'
;MYRKYLLPVFTVCLALSLGPGSVAVAAQNTQPVTAPAVTDPYCYDESSSPQADVSDLAAAFSSSNWMQTLQGVYHRRWPSGEKLAIAQAADPNWNQFVDTSSFNAFAESMMVAIHEETHMWDLDSSRTNWDQYTAAWINADQQLTNVPLHDGFPRKEILPLIDDDYSNDMDGIYLRDQQQGDYHLQGVTAELNAGLMGLPAVTVLQEFIQGIGASNARDIAATNLRYLLLYLRVAKSNHPDYWEQIKNEPALRDFVLIEFLRTAYWLDKSAPYTGKLGSPNADKVTEKNYSSENISILEEFTGHKVRLDSQKNCTARAASQ
;
A
#
# COMPACT_ATOMS: atom_id res chain seq x y z
N MET A 1 -7.17 33.88 26.86
CA MET A 1 -6.16 33.81 25.78
C MET A 1 -5.65 32.37 25.70
N TYR A 2 -6.29 31.53 24.88
CA TYR A 2 -5.87 30.14 24.67
C TYR A 2 -4.98 30.10 23.43
N ARG A 3 -3.67 29.88 23.63
CA ARG A 3 -2.72 29.64 22.55
C ARG A 3 -2.84 28.17 22.15
N LYS A 4 -3.51 27.91 21.03
CA LYS A 4 -3.46 26.62 20.34
C LYS A 4 -2.02 26.42 19.85
N TYR A 5 -1.35 25.38 20.34
CA TYR A 5 -0.13 24.87 19.73
C TYR A 5 -0.55 24.13 18.46
N LEU A 6 -0.50 24.83 17.33
CA LEU A 6 -0.45 24.20 16.01
C LEU A 6 0.97 23.63 15.87
N LEU A 7 1.11 22.33 16.12
CA LEU A 7 2.28 21.59 15.68
C LEU A 7 2.18 21.41 14.16
N PRO A 8 3.26 21.69 13.39
CA PRO A 8 3.25 21.48 11.96
C PRO A 8 3.19 19.98 11.71
N VAL A 9 2.12 19.54 11.04
CA VAL A 9 2.12 18.27 10.31
C VAL A 9 3.30 18.36 9.35
N PHE A 10 4.32 17.53 9.53
CA PHE A 10 5.38 17.37 8.53
C PHE A 10 4.74 16.68 7.33
N THR A 11 4.13 17.47 6.45
CA THR A 11 3.80 17.06 5.10
C THR A 11 5.12 16.95 4.35
N VAL A 12 5.68 15.74 4.31
CA VAL A 12 6.76 15.42 3.38
C VAL A 12 6.10 15.34 2.00
N CYS A 13 5.96 16.49 1.34
CA CYS A 13 5.73 16.52 -0.10
C CYS A 13 7.05 16.09 -0.76
N LEU A 14 7.23 14.79 -0.97
CA LEU A 14 8.32 14.32 -1.81
C LEU A 14 7.93 14.59 -3.27
N ALA A 15 8.42 15.70 -3.81
CA ALA A 15 8.58 15.83 -5.25
C ALA A 15 9.61 14.77 -5.67
N LEU A 16 9.17 13.72 -6.34
CA LEU A 16 10.04 12.72 -6.97
C LEU A 16 10.89 13.41 -8.06
N SER A 17 11.98 14.07 -7.65
CA SER A 17 13.03 14.48 -8.58
C SER A 17 13.85 13.24 -8.91
N LEU A 18 13.48 12.55 -9.99
CA LEU A 18 14.26 11.46 -10.57
C LEU A 18 15.64 11.99 -11.01
N GLY A 19 16.61 12.00 -10.09
CA GLY A 19 18.03 12.17 -10.41
C GLY A 19 18.60 10.87 -10.96
N PRO A 20 19.67 10.93 -11.78
CA PRO A 20 20.23 9.75 -12.43
C PRO A 20 20.76 8.75 -11.38
N GLY A 21 20.20 7.54 -11.44
CA GLY A 21 20.31 6.50 -10.42
C GLY A 21 21.74 6.04 -10.11
N SER A 22 21.96 5.73 -8.84
CA SER A 22 23.05 4.86 -8.41
C SER A 22 22.53 3.44 -8.32
N VAL A 23 23.12 2.59 -9.14
CA VAL A 23 22.84 1.16 -9.33
C VAL A 23 23.04 0.36 -8.04
N ALA A 24 21.96 -0.18 -7.49
CA ALA A 24 22.00 -1.39 -6.68
C ALA A 24 21.78 -2.58 -7.62
N VAL A 25 22.82 -3.39 -7.83
CA VAL A 25 22.71 -4.65 -8.57
C VAL A 25 22.06 -5.67 -7.63
N ALA A 26 20.73 -5.69 -7.59
CA ALA A 26 20.02 -6.86 -7.12
C ALA A 26 20.39 -8.03 -8.07
N ALA A 27 20.77 -9.18 -7.49
CA ALA A 27 21.07 -10.36 -8.27
C ALA A 27 19.90 -10.66 -9.21
N GLN A 28 20.18 -10.62 -10.52
CA GLN A 28 19.21 -10.87 -11.57
C GLN A 28 18.63 -12.29 -11.42
N ASN A 29 17.40 -12.37 -10.93
CA ASN A 29 16.50 -13.45 -11.30
C ASN A 29 15.77 -12.98 -12.57
N THR A 30 16.42 -13.07 -13.72
CA THR A 30 15.91 -12.71 -15.06
C THR A 30 14.85 -13.67 -15.60
N GLN A 31 14.13 -14.37 -14.74
CA GLN A 31 12.89 -15.02 -15.13
C GLN A 31 11.78 -14.11 -14.64
N PRO A 32 10.98 -13.49 -15.53
CA PRO A 32 9.70 -12.93 -15.11
C PRO A 32 8.92 -14.08 -14.48
N VAL A 33 8.87 -14.10 -13.15
CA VAL A 33 7.91 -14.94 -12.46
C VAL A 33 6.60 -14.22 -12.68
N THR A 34 5.92 -14.51 -13.79
CA THR A 34 4.48 -14.25 -13.88
C THR A 34 3.88 -14.90 -12.65
N ALA A 35 3.35 -14.09 -11.74
CA ALA A 35 2.61 -14.63 -10.62
C ALA A 35 1.58 -15.63 -11.17
N PRO A 36 1.43 -16.79 -10.52
CA PRO A 36 0.44 -17.76 -10.95
C PRO A 36 -0.92 -17.06 -10.99
N ALA A 37 -1.65 -17.27 -12.08
CA ALA A 37 -2.99 -16.70 -12.26
C ALA A 37 -3.86 -17.01 -11.04
N VAL A 38 -4.64 -16.03 -10.59
CA VAL A 38 -5.50 -16.21 -9.43
C VAL A 38 -6.63 -17.19 -9.78
N THR A 39 -6.70 -18.32 -9.08
CA THR A 39 -7.75 -19.34 -9.27
C THR A 39 -8.80 -19.29 -8.17
N ASP A 40 -10.08 -19.37 -8.52
CA ASP A 40 -11.16 -19.39 -7.53
C ASP A 40 -11.32 -20.75 -6.82
N PRO A 41 -11.61 -20.75 -5.49
CA PRO A 41 -11.59 -19.59 -4.61
C PRO A 41 -10.15 -19.22 -4.22
N TYR A 42 -9.85 -17.93 -4.23
CA TYR A 42 -8.57 -17.38 -3.77
C TYR A 42 -8.79 -16.55 -2.51
N CYS A 43 -7.89 -16.68 -1.54
CA CYS A 43 -7.85 -15.83 -0.35
C CYS A 43 -6.45 -15.25 -0.23
N TYR A 44 -6.35 -13.94 -0.05
CA TYR A 44 -5.09 -13.36 0.41
C TYR A 44 -4.90 -13.74 1.88
N ASP A 45 -3.74 -14.31 2.19
CA ASP A 45 -3.29 -14.56 3.56
C ASP A 45 -1.77 -14.47 3.60
N GLU A 46 -1.25 -14.13 4.77
CA GLU A 46 0.18 -14.17 5.05
C GLU A 46 0.42 -14.40 6.54
N SER A 47 1.61 -14.91 6.88
CA SER A 47 1.97 -15.13 8.28
C SER A 47 2.10 -13.79 9.01
N SER A 48 1.28 -13.60 10.04
CA SER A 48 1.37 -12.44 10.93
C SER A 48 1.03 -12.83 12.36
N SER A 49 1.77 -12.27 13.31
CA SER A 49 1.59 -12.46 14.75
C SER A 49 1.86 -11.14 15.48
N PRO A 50 0.95 -10.14 15.37
CA PRO A 50 1.19 -8.78 15.88
C PRO A 50 1.50 -8.68 17.38
N GLN A 51 1.16 -9.73 18.15
CA GLN A 51 1.30 -9.80 19.60
C GLN A 51 2.44 -10.73 20.06
N ALA A 52 3.23 -11.32 19.15
CA ALA A 52 4.36 -12.16 19.55
C ALA A 52 5.39 -11.33 20.33
N ASP A 53 5.99 -11.86 21.39
CA ASP A 53 6.89 -11.08 22.25
C ASP A 53 8.17 -10.63 21.52
N VAL A 54 8.49 -9.34 21.67
CA VAL A 54 9.71 -8.68 21.13
C VAL A 54 10.40 -7.83 22.20
N SER A 55 10.08 -8.04 23.47
CA SER A 55 10.60 -7.25 24.59
C SER A 55 12.12 -7.28 24.69
N ASP A 56 12.76 -8.41 24.37
CA ASP A 56 14.20 -8.57 24.28
C ASP A 56 14.82 -7.71 23.15
N LEU A 57 14.17 -7.65 21.99
CA LEU A 57 14.60 -6.83 20.85
C LEU A 57 14.43 -5.34 21.15
N ALA A 58 13.33 -4.97 21.81
CA ALA A 58 13.09 -3.61 22.27
C ALA A 58 14.11 -3.18 23.34
N ALA A 59 14.43 -4.06 24.30
CA ALA A 59 15.41 -3.80 25.35
C ALA A 59 16.84 -3.69 24.83
N ALA A 60 17.17 -4.42 23.76
CA ALA A 60 18.48 -4.39 23.11
C ALA A 60 18.62 -3.27 22.05
N PHE A 61 17.57 -2.50 21.78
CA PHE A 61 17.57 -1.48 20.73
C PHE A 61 18.59 -0.37 20.97
N SER A 62 19.30 0.00 19.92
CA SER A 62 20.17 1.16 19.83
C SER A 62 20.14 1.74 18.41
N SER A 63 20.62 2.98 18.26
CA SER A 63 20.77 3.57 16.93
C SER A 63 21.73 2.81 16.02
N SER A 64 22.67 2.05 16.56
CA SER A 64 23.63 1.29 15.77
C SER A 64 23.11 -0.07 15.29
N ASN A 65 22.01 -0.58 15.85
CA ASN A 65 21.46 -1.90 15.52
C ASN A 65 20.03 -1.86 14.98
N TRP A 66 19.48 -0.68 14.68
CA TRP A 66 18.08 -0.50 14.32
C TRP A 66 17.61 -1.46 13.21
N MET A 67 18.42 -1.70 12.17
CA MET A 67 18.08 -2.59 11.06
C MET A 67 17.99 -4.06 11.52
N GLN A 68 18.92 -4.48 12.37
CA GLN A 68 18.90 -5.83 12.95
C GLN A 68 17.68 -5.99 13.87
N THR A 69 17.34 -4.96 14.63
CA THR A 69 16.11 -4.94 15.44
C THR A 69 14.86 -5.02 14.56
N LEU A 70 14.79 -4.25 13.46
CA LEU A 70 13.68 -4.31 12.50
C LEU A 70 13.48 -5.72 11.96
N GLN A 71 14.55 -6.30 11.40
CA GLN A 71 14.54 -7.65 10.84
C GLN A 71 14.12 -8.68 11.90
N GLY A 72 14.65 -8.58 13.14
CA GLY A 72 14.27 -9.47 14.23
C GLY A 72 12.80 -9.33 14.66
N VAL A 73 12.26 -8.12 14.72
CA VAL A 73 10.86 -7.87 15.07
C VAL A 73 9.94 -8.42 13.98
N TYR A 74 10.25 -8.13 12.72
CA TYR A 74 9.46 -8.61 11.58
C TYR A 74 9.59 -10.11 11.40
N HIS A 75 10.75 -10.72 11.64
CA HIS A 75 10.88 -12.17 11.64
C HIS A 75 9.83 -12.85 12.55
N ARG A 76 9.60 -12.28 13.74
CA ARG A 76 8.66 -12.84 14.71
C ARG A 76 7.21 -12.47 14.44
N ARG A 77 6.94 -11.27 13.93
CA ARG A 77 5.58 -10.72 13.84
C ARG A 77 5.03 -10.61 12.42
N TRP A 78 5.87 -10.48 11.41
CA TRP A 78 5.51 -10.34 9.99
C TRP A 78 6.67 -10.76 9.06
N PRO A 79 6.86 -12.07 8.80
CA PRO A 79 7.99 -12.56 8.01
C PRO A 79 8.10 -11.97 6.58
N SER A 80 6.98 -11.58 5.96
CA SER A 80 7.03 -10.86 4.67
C SER A 80 7.74 -9.52 4.79
N GLY A 81 7.49 -8.80 5.89
CA GLY A 81 8.17 -7.54 6.20
C GLY A 81 9.66 -7.73 6.44
N GLU A 82 10.08 -8.84 7.06
CA GLU A 82 11.51 -9.15 7.23
C GLU A 82 12.20 -9.31 5.87
N LYS A 83 11.61 -10.10 4.96
CA LYS A 83 12.16 -10.30 3.62
C LYS A 83 12.21 -8.99 2.82
N LEU A 84 11.17 -8.16 2.93
CA LEU A 84 11.17 -6.82 2.32
C LEU A 84 12.29 -5.96 2.89
N ALA A 85 12.44 -5.96 4.22
CA ALA A 85 13.46 -5.18 4.89
C ALA A 85 14.88 -5.64 4.54
N ILE A 86 15.09 -6.94 4.31
CA ILE A 86 16.36 -7.47 3.81
C ILE A 86 16.59 -7.02 2.35
N ALA A 87 15.55 -7.04 1.51
CA ALA A 87 15.64 -6.66 0.11
C ALA A 87 16.00 -5.16 -0.07
N GLN A 88 15.57 -4.32 0.86
CA GLN A 88 15.83 -2.87 0.86
C GLN A 88 17.11 -2.49 1.60
N ALA A 89 17.79 -3.41 2.29
CA ALA A 89 18.82 -3.06 3.29
C ALA A 89 20.06 -2.35 2.74
N ALA A 90 20.23 -2.36 1.42
CA ALA A 90 21.31 -1.67 0.73
C ALA A 90 20.94 -0.24 0.28
N ASP A 91 19.70 0.21 0.46
CA ASP A 91 19.30 1.58 0.11
C ASP A 91 20.01 2.59 1.04
N PRO A 92 20.85 3.49 0.49
CA PRO A 92 21.56 4.47 1.30
C PRO A 92 20.64 5.50 1.95
N ASN A 93 19.42 5.70 1.43
CA ASN A 93 18.49 6.72 1.85
C ASN A 93 17.58 6.28 2.99
N TRP A 94 17.46 4.97 3.26
CA TRP A 94 16.54 4.44 4.27
C TRP A 94 16.66 5.13 5.63
N ASN A 95 17.89 5.42 6.06
CA ASN A 95 18.16 6.08 7.33
C ASN A 95 17.43 7.45 7.49
N GLN A 96 17.03 8.11 6.41
CA GLN A 96 16.34 9.40 6.47
C GLN A 96 14.90 9.29 7.01
N PHE A 97 14.30 8.10 6.92
CA PHE A 97 12.93 7.84 7.35
C PHE A 97 12.83 7.17 8.72
N VAL A 98 13.97 6.84 9.34
CA VAL A 98 14.01 6.06 10.59
C VAL A 98 14.43 6.94 11.76
N ASP A 99 13.55 7.05 12.77
CA ASP A 99 13.90 7.71 14.03
C ASP A 99 14.53 6.71 15.00
N THR A 100 15.83 6.84 15.22
CA THR A 100 16.57 5.92 16.09
C THR A 100 16.76 6.41 17.53
N SER A 101 16.04 7.46 17.94
CA SER A 101 16.18 8.08 19.27
C SER A 101 15.68 7.20 20.42
N SER A 102 14.72 6.33 20.14
CA SER A 102 14.17 5.33 21.09
C SER A 102 13.46 4.23 20.31
N PHE A 103 13.20 3.09 20.96
CA PHE A 103 12.46 2.00 20.30
C PHE A 103 11.03 2.42 19.90
N ASN A 104 10.36 3.26 20.69
CA ASN A 104 9.03 3.76 20.33
C ASN A 104 9.08 4.72 19.14
N ALA A 105 10.05 5.64 19.10
CA ALA A 105 10.21 6.54 17.96
C ALA A 105 10.56 5.75 16.69
N PHE A 106 11.42 4.74 16.82
CA PHE A 106 11.71 3.78 15.76
C PHE A 106 10.44 3.09 15.28
N ALA A 107 9.65 2.53 16.18
CA ALA A 107 8.40 1.88 15.84
C ALA A 107 7.40 2.80 15.14
N GLU A 108 7.28 4.05 15.58
CA GLU A 108 6.43 5.06 14.92
C GLU A 108 6.90 5.41 13.52
N SER A 109 8.21 5.45 13.29
CA SER A 109 8.78 5.78 11.99
C SER A 109 8.57 4.68 10.94
N MET A 110 8.26 3.44 11.36
CA MET A 110 8.16 2.30 10.45
C MET A 110 7.02 2.38 9.44
N MET A 111 5.96 3.16 9.69
CA MET A 111 4.92 3.36 8.68
C MET A 111 5.54 4.04 7.46
N VAL A 112 6.13 5.21 7.68
CA VAL A 112 6.74 6.02 6.62
C VAL A 112 7.96 5.31 6.04
N ALA A 113 8.85 4.77 6.89
CA ALA A 113 10.06 4.13 6.40
C ALA A 113 9.76 2.96 5.46
N ILE A 114 8.85 2.05 5.82
CA ILE A 114 8.51 0.93 4.95
C ILE A 114 7.67 1.39 3.74
N HIS A 115 6.78 2.37 3.90
CA HIS A 115 6.03 2.96 2.78
C HIS A 115 6.96 3.53 1.71
N GLU A 116 7.87 4.42 2.09
CA GLU A 116 8.77 5.10 1.16
C GLU A 116 9.83 4.16 0.58
N GLU A 117 10.36 3.23 1.36
CA GLU A 117 11.29 2.22 0.82
C GLU A 117 10.59 1.26 -0.14
N THR A 118 9.28 1.04 0.03
CA THR A 118 8.50 0.24 -0.93
C THR A 118 8.43 0.95 -2.28
N HIS A 119 8.27 2.29 -2.30
CA HIS A 119 8.42 3.06 -3.53
C HIS A 119 9.79 2.87 -4.18
N MET A 120 10.87 2.83 -3.39
CA MET A 120 12.23 2.59 -3.92
C MET A 120 12.36 1.20 -4.56
N TRP A 121 11.72 0.18 -3.98
CA TRP A 121 11.72 -1.16 -4.56
C TRP A 121 10.82 -1.24 -5.81
N ASP A 122 9.59 -0.73 -5.74
CA ASP A 122 8.59 -0.83 -6.79
C ASP A 122 8.96 -0.02 -8.03
N LEU A 123 9.48 1.20 -7.84
CA LEU A 123 9.73 2.17 -8.92
C LEU A 123 11.16 2.15 -9.46
N ASP A 124 11.97 1.19 -9.03
CA ASP A 124 13.31 0.97 -9.59
C ASP A 124 13.24 0.75 -11.11
N SER A 125 14.04 1.53 -11.84
CA SER A 125 14.08 1.51 -13.31
C SER A 125 14.39 0.15 -13.95
N SER A 126 14.95 -0.80 -13.20
CA SER A 126 15.17 -2.17 -13.67
C SER A 126 13.89 -3.02 -13.68
N ARG A 127 12.83 -2.58 -13.00
CA ARG A 127 11.55 -3.29 -12.81
C ARG A 127 10.33 -2.52 -13.30
N THR A 128 10.43 -1.20 -13.36
CA THR A 128 9.34 -0.29 -13.71
C THR A 128 9.76 0.68 -14.82
N ASN A 129 8.84 0.95 -15.73
CA ASN A 129 8.91 2.07 -16.67
C ASN A 129 7.64 2.89 -16.49
N TRP A 130 7.81 4.14 -16.05
CA TRP A 130 6.71 5.00 -15.63
C TRP A 130 5.59 5.06 -16.67
N ASP A 131 4.36 4.85 -16.21
CA ASP A 131 3.11 4.75 -16.98
C ASP A 131 3.03 3.60 -18.01
N GLN A 132 4.11 2.84 -18.26
CA GLN A 132 4.10 1.70 -19.17
C GLN A 132 3.87 0.38 -18.45
N TYR A 133 4.71 0.07 -17.47
CA TYR A 133 4.58 -1.12 -16.63
C TYR A 133 5.18 -0.90 -15.24
N THR A 134 4.62 -1.57 -14.25
CA THR A 134 5.06 -1.48 -12.85
C THR A 134 5.53 -2.82 -12.30
N ALA A 135 6.22 -2.76 -11.17
CA ALA A 135 6.36 -3.85 -10.23
C ALA A 135 5.64 -3.53 -8.91
N ALA A 136 5.37 -4.57 -8.14
CA ALA A 136 4.82 -4.48 -6.79
C ALA A 136 5.37 -5.64 -5.94
N TRP A 137 6.02 -5.34 -4.82
CA TRP A 137 6.20 -6.34 -3.77
C TRP A 137 4.83 -6.67 -3.18
N ILE A 138 4.49 -7.95 -3.02
CA ILE A 138 3.20 -8.35 -2.43
C ILE A 138 3.42 -8.94 -1.04
N ASN A 139 4.22 -10.00 -0.95
CA ASN A 139 4.55 -10.67 0.31
C ASN A 139 5.85 -11.47 0.18
N ALA A 140 6.15 -12.27 1.20
CA ALA A 140 7.36 -13.09 1.29
C ALA A 140 7.64 -13.97 0.08
N ASP A 141 6.59 -14.44 -0.61
CA ASP A 141 6.65 -15.48 -1.62
C ASP A 141 6.09 -15.01 -2.98
N GLN A 142 5.62 -13.77 -3.05
CA GLN A 142 4.98 -13.20 -4.23
C GLN A 142 5.46 -11.78 -4.51
N GLN A 143 5.85 -11.55 -5.76
CA GLN A 143 6.15 -10.26 -6.36
C GLN A 143 5.45 -10.21 -7.72
N LEU A 144 4.95 -9.04 -8.09
CA LEU A 144 4.45 -8.78 -9.45
C LEU A 144 5.49 -7.91 -10.15
N THR A 145 5.88 -8.30 -11.37
CA THR A 145 6.82 -7.53 -12.18
C THR A 145 6.29 -7.45 -13.60
N ASN A 146 6.62 -6.36 -14.31
CA ASN A 146 6.17 -6.11 -15.67
C ASN A 146 4.63 -6.08 -15.83
N VAL A 147 3.91 -5.54 -14.84
CA VAL A 147 2.45 -5.38 -14.90
C VAL A 147 2.12 -4.24 -15.86
N PRO A 148 1.50 -4.47 -17.04
CA PRO A 148 1.22 -3.41 -18.00
C PRO A 148 0.17 -2.43 -17.49
N LEU A 149 0.42 -1.13 -17.66
CA LEU A 149 -0.48 -0.06 -17.24
C LEU A 149 -1.11 0.73 -18.40
N HIS A 150 -0.47 0.67 -19.58
CA HIS A 150 -0.94 1.27 -20.83
C HIS A 150 -1.23 2.78 -20.78
N ASP A 151 -0.50 3.54 -19.96
CA ASP A 151 -0.55 5.01 -19.89
C ASP A 151 -1.97 5.59 -19.86
N GLY A 152 -2.62 5.49 -18.68
CA GLY A 152 -4.00 5.89 -18.48
C GLY A 152 -4.26 7.40 -18.54
N PHE A 153 -5.03 7.90 -17.59
CA PHE A 153 -5.42 9.30 -17.47
C PHE A 153 -5.08 9.88 -16.09
N PRO A 154 -5.02 11.22 -15.93
CA PRO A 154 -4.75 11.86 -14.64
C PRO A 154 -5.69 11.41 -13.52
N ARG A 155 -5.13 10.94 -12.40
CA ARG A 155 -5.93 10.44 -11.28
C ARG A 155 -6.84 11.49 -10.67
N LYS A 156 -6.56 12.78 -10.83
CA LYS A 156 -7.47 13.87 -10.44
C LYS A 156 -8.86 13.78 -11.10
N GLU A 157 -9.00 13.09 -12.23
CA GLU A 157 -10.31 12.90 -12.88
C GLU A 157 -11.32 12.12 -12.02
N ILE A 158 -10.87 11.42 -10.97
CA ILE A 158 -11.77 10.73 -10.03
C ILE A 158 -12.41 11.66 -9.01
N LEU A 159 -11.90 12.88 -8.83
CA LEU A 159 -12.40 13.85 -7.83
C LEU A 159 -13.92 14.06 -7.87
N PRO A 160 -14.59 14.18 -9.03
CA PRO A 160 -16.04 14.37 -9.07
C PRO A 160 -16.85 13.19 -8.51
N LEU A 161 -16.25 12.00 -8.36
CA LEU A 161 -16.90 10.83 -7.76
C LEU A 161 -16.77 10.77 -6.22
N ILE A 162 -16.01 11.69 -5.62
CA ILE A 162 -15.88 11.83 -4.17
C ILE A 162 -16.89 12.87 -3.69
N ASP A 163 -17.98 12.40 -3.08
CA ASP A 163 -19.13 13.19 -2.64
C ASP A 163 -19.17 13.45 -1.12
N ASP A 164 -18.10 13.08 -0.43
CA ASP A 164 -17.91 13.21 1.02
C ASP A 164 -16.58 13.91 1.32
N ASP A 165 -16.30 14.13 2.60
CA ASP A 165 -15.07 14.77 3.10
C ASP A 165 -14.15 13.79 3.85
N TYR A 166 -14.39 12.48 3.75
CA TYR A 166 -13.72 11.49 4.59
C TYR A 166 -12.23 11.38 4.29
N SER A 167 -11.82 11.63 3.04
CA SER A 167 -10.44 11.59 2.56
C SER A 167 -9.86 12.98 2.23
N ASN A 168 -10.47 14.08 2.68
CA ASN A 168 -10.14 15.43 2.18
C ASN A 168 -8.65 15.80 2.25
N ASP A 169 -7.95 15.42 3.32
CA ASP A 169 -6.50 15.69 3.46
C ASP A 169 -5.68 14.93 2.41
N MET A 170 -6.02 13.66 2.17
CA MET A 170 -5.41 12.82 1.13
C MET A 170 -5.80 13.29 -0.27
N ASP A 171 -7.05 13.73 -0.48
CA ASP A 171 -7.49 14.29 -1.76
C ASP A 171 -6.70 15.55 -2.09
N GLY A 172 -6.37 16.35 -1.07
CA GLY A 172 -5.49 17.52 -1.17
C GLY A 172 -4.12 17.16 -1.72
N ILE A 173 -3.51 16.08 -1.22
CA ILE A 173 -2.16 15.63 -1.59
C ILE A 173 -2.16 14.92 -2.93
N TYR A 174 -3.04 13.95 -3.14
CA TYR A 174 -2.93 13.02 -4.27
C TYR A 174 -3.74 13.46 -5.48
N LEU A 175 -4.82 14.22 -5.30
CA LEU A 175 -5.75 14.52 -6.39
C LEU A 175 -5.79 16.01 -6.75
N ARG A 176 -5.71 16.91 -5.76
CA ARG A 176 -5.83 18.37 -5.98
C ARG A 176 -4.49 19.06 -6.17
N ASP A 177 -3.41 18.50 -5.64
CA ASP A 177 -2.07 18.98 -5.95
C ASP A 177 -1.79 18.85 -7.46
N GLN A 178 -1.06 19.84 -8.00
CA GLN A 178 -0.87 19.94 -9.44
C GLN A 178 -0.06 18.77 -10.00
N GLN A 179 1.04 18.39 -9.35
CA GLN A 179 1.92 17.33 -9.85
C GLN A 179 1.33 15.97 -9.54
N GLN A 180 0.94 15.76 -8.29
CA GLN A 180 0.41 14.49 -7.82
C GLN A 180 -0.93 14.16 -8.49
N GLY A 181 -1.80 15.14 -8.73
CA GLY A 181 -3.07 14.93 -9.43
C GLY A 181 -2.92 14.53 -10.90
N ASP A 182 -1.77 14.84 -11.51
CA ASP A 182 -1.46 14.52 -12.91
C ASP A 182 -0.88 13.12 -13.11
N TYR A 183 -0.55 12.39 -12.03
CA TYR A 183 -0.12 10.99 -12.16
C TYR A 183 -1.26 10.09 -12.65
N HIS A 184 -0.92 9.09 -13.46
CA HIS A 184 -1.89 8.14 -14.02
C HIS A 184 -2.04 6.91 -13.12
N LEU A 185 -2.48 5.77 -13.68
CA LEU A 185 -2.68 4.52 -12.94
C LEU A 185 -1.43 4.10 -12.15
N GLN A 186 -0.21 4.36 -12.66
CA GLN A 186 1.05 4.11 -11.95
C GLN A 186 1.08 4.78 -10.59
N GLY A 187 0.70 6.05 -10.50
CA GLY A 187 0.68 6.79 -9.23
C GLY A 187 -0.44 6.34 -8.30
N VAL A 188 -1.54 5.80 -8.83
CA VAL A 188 -2.61 5.21 -8.00
C VAL A 188 -2.16 3.88 -7.40
N THR A 189 -1.57 3.00 -8.21
CA THR A 189 -1.14 1.68 -7.75
C THR A 189 0.10 1.73 -6.89
N ALA A 190 1.04 2.63 -7.15
CA ALA A 190 2.25 2.80 -6.33
C ALA A 190 1.90 3.22 -4.91
N GLU A 191 1.05 4.25 -4.74
CA GLU A 191 0.65 4.71 -3.40
C GLU A 191 -0.20 3.69 -2.65
N LEU A 192 -1.04 2.92 -3.36
CA LEU A 192 -1.76 1.81 -2.76
C LEU A 192 -0.80 0.73 -2.24
N ASN A 193 0.12 0.24 -3.08
CA ASN A 193 1.01 -0.84 -2.69
C ASN A 193 1.94 -0.42 -1.54
N ALA A 194 2.52 0.77 -1.61
CA ALA A 194 3.34 1.34 -0.54
C ALA A 194 2.54 1.49 0.76
N GLY A 195 1.30 2.00 0.68
CA GLY A 195 0.38 2.08 1.81
C GLY A 195 0.07 0.72 2.44
N LEU A 196 -0.04 -0.32 1.62
CA LEU A 196 -0.23 -1.70 2.06
C LEU A 196 1.04 -2.34 2.62
N MET A 197 2.22 -1.73 2.47
CA MET A 197 3.42 -2.12 3.23
C MET A 197 3.57 -1.32 4.52
N GLY A 198 3.20 -0.04 4.50
CA GLY A 198 3.20 0.82 5.68
C GLY A 198 2.21 0.35 6.75
N LEU A 199 1.00 -0.07 6.37
CA LEU A 199 -0.01 -0.55 7.32
C LEU A 199 0.42 -1.79 8.14
N PRO A 200 0.84 -2.92 7.52
CA PRO A 200 1.34 -4.06 8.28
C PRO A 200 2.57 -3.72 9.13
N ALA A 201 3.49 -2.92 8.60
CA ALA A 201 4.71 -2.50 9.28
C ALA A 201 4.44 -1.92 10.68
N VAL A 202 3.38 -1.13 10.83
CA VAL A 202 2.98 -0.58 12.14
C VAL A 202 1.90 -1.36 12.86
N THR A 203 1.11 -2.17 12.16
CA THR A 203 0.17 -3.10 12.80
C THR A 203 0.90 -4.06 13.72
N VAL A 204 2.06 -4.56 13.31
CA VAL A 204 2.90 -5.45 14.13
C VAL A 204 3.73 -4.73 15.20
N LEU A 205 3.68 -3.41 15.23
CA LEU A 205 4.34 -2.56 16.21
C LEU A 205 3.36 -1.74 17.07
N GLN A 206 2.05 -1.99 16.93
CA GLN A 206 0.97 -1.15 17.46
C GLN A 206 1.08 -0.76 18.93
N GLU A 207 1.69 -1.62 19.77
CA GLU A 207 1.83 -1.36 21.21
C GLU A 207 2.85 -0.27 21.53
N PHE A 208 3.79 -0.01 20.61
CA PHE A 208 4.84 1.00 20.73
C PHE A 208 4.47 2.32 20.05
N ILE A 209 3.37 2.34 19.28
CA ILE A 209 2.83 3.54 18.63
C ILE A 209 2.11 4.41 19.66
N GLN A 210 2.56 5.66 19.80
CA GLN A 210 1.98 6.71 20.65
C GLN A 210 1.07 7.67 19.88
N GLY A 211 1.07 7.59 18.53
CA GLY A 211 0.00 8.12 17.67
C GLY A 211 0.37 9.34 16.81
N ILE A 212 1.65 9.68 16.66
CA ILE A 212 2.07 10.81 15.82
C ILE A 212 2.55 10.34 14.45
N GLY A 213 3.53 9.42 14.38
CA GLY A 213 4.16 9.02 13.11
C GLY A 213 3.39 8.00 12.26
N ALA A 214 2.50 7.20 12.86
CA ALA A 214 1.85 6.06 12.22
C ALA A 214 0.31 6.15 12.18
N SER A 215 -0.26 7.29 12.58
CA SER A 215 -1.69 7.43 12.86
C SER A 215 -2.60 7.52 11.64
N ASN A 216 -2.03 7.57 10.43
CA ASN A 216 -2.76 7.58 9.17
C ASN A 216 -2.53 6.32 8.32
N ALA A 217 -1.91 5.26 8.86
CA ALA A 217 -1.61 4.05 8.10
C ALA A 217 -2.87 3.40 7.49
N ARG A 218 -3.96 3.33 8.27
CA ARG A 218 -5.26 2.84 7.80
C ARG A 218 -5.89 3.77 6.78
N ASP A 219 -5.76 5.09 6.97
CA ASP A 219 -6.28 6.09 6.04
C ASP A 219 -5.60 6.00 4.67
N ILE A 220 -4.27 5.82 4.63
CA ILE A 220 -3.51 5.64 3.39
C ILE A 220 -4.01 4.40 2.65
N ALA A 221 -4.07 3.25 3.31
CA ALA A 221 -4.51 2.00 2.69
C ALA A 221 -5.97 2.08 2.19
N ALA A 222 -6.89 2.53 3.04
CA ALA A 222 -8.31 2.60 2.69
C ALA A 222 -8.58 3.62 1.57
N THR A 223 -7.95 4.79 1.65
CA THR A 223 -8.15 5.87 0.67
C THR A 223 -7.54 5.54 -0.68
N ASN A 224 -6.32 5.00 -0.74
CA ASN A 224 -5.72 4.65 -2.03
C ASN A 224 -6.44 3.46 -2.70
N LEU A 225 -7.02 2.53 -1.93
CA LEU A 225 -7.90 1.52 -2.51
C LEU A 225 -9.16 2.17 -3.10
N ARG A 226 -9.75 3.16 -2.40
CA ARG A 226 -10.88 3.94 -2.93
C ARG A 226 -10.50 4.57 -4.26
N TYR A 227 -9.32 5.18 -4.35
CA TYR A 227 -8.85 5.84 -5.56
C TYR A 227 -8.72 4.85 -6.72
N LEU A 228 -8.15 3.66 -6.50
CA LEU A 228 -8.10 2.61 -7.52
C LEU A 228 -9.51 2.24 -8.03
N LEU A 229 -10.46 2.01 -7.11
CA LEU A 229 -11.83 1.63 -7.48
C LEU A 229 -12.53 2.74 -8.26
N LEU A 230 -12.37 4.00 -7.85
CA LEU A 230 -12.91 5.15 -8.57
C LEU A 230 -12.23 5.38 -9.92
N TYR A 231 -10.92 5.13 -10.01
CA TYR A 231 -10.16 5.20 -11.26
C TYR A 231 -10.70 4.20 -12.27
N LEU A 232 -10.94 2.94 -11.87
CA LEU A 232 -11.57 1.94 -12.72
C LEU A 232 -12.97 2.35 -13.19
N ARG A 233 -13.75 3.04 -12.35
CA ARG A 233 -15.07 3.57 -12.74
C ARG A 233 -14.95 4.65 -13.81
N VAL A 234 -14.03 5.60 -13.64
CA VAL A 234 -13.77 6.66 -14.63
C VAL A 234 -13.20 6.07 -15.91
N ALA A 235 -12.30 5.08 -15.83
CA ALA A 235 -11.80 4.36 -16.99
C ALA A 235 -12.96 3.80 -17.81
N LYS A 236 -13.87 3.06 -17.17
CA LYS A 236 -15.04 2.49 -17.84
C LYS A 236 -15.99 3.54 -18.42
N SER A 237 -16.29 4.62 -17.70
CA SER A 237 -17.33 5.57 -18.11
C SER A 237 -16.84 6.61 -19.12
N ASN A 238 -15.57 7.02 -19.02
CA ASN A 238 -15.04 8.18 -19.75
C ASN A 238 -13.91 7.80 -20.71
N HIS A 239 -13.23 6.67 -20.49
CA HIS A 239 -12.08 6.22 -21.29
C HIS A 239 -12.28 4.78 -21.79
N PRO A 240 -13.35 4.49 -22.56
CA PRO A 240 -13.74 3.13 -22.91
C PRO A 240 -12.66 2.34 -23.66
N ASP A 241 -11.88 2.99 -24.53
CA ASP A 241 -10.77 2.34 -25.25
C ASP A 241 -9.67 1.88 -24.27
N TYR A 242 -9.31 2.73 -23.32
CA TYR A 242 -8.37 2.39 -22.26
C TYR A 242 -8.91 1.27 -21.38
N TRP A 243 -10.18 1.37 -20.96
CA TRP A 243 -10.84 0.31 -20.18
C TRP A 243 -10.81 -1.05 -20.87
N GLU A 244 -11.19 -1.12 -22.14
CA GLU A 244 -11.15 -2.38 -22.90
C GLU A 244 -9.72 -2.90 -23.06
N GLN A 245 -8.72 -2.03 -23.12
CA GLN A 245 -7.32 -2.44 -23.09
C GLN A 245 -6.97 -3.06 -21.73
N ILE A 246 -7.10 -2.32 -20.63
CA ILE A 246 -6.66 -2.80 -19.30
C ILE A 246 -7.50 -3.96 -18.75
N LYS A 247 -8.78 -4.07 -19.10
CA LYS A 247 -9.65 -5.20 -18.69
C LYS A 247 -9.25 -6.51 -19.37
N ASN A 248 -8.48 -6.47 -20.45
CA ASN A 248 -7.97 -7.66 -21.10
C ASN A 248 -6.55 -8.03 -20.65
N GLU A 249 -5.93 -7.27 -19.74
CA GLU A 249 -4.58 -7.51 -19.23
C GLU A 249 -4.61 -8.41 -17.98
N PRO A 250 -4.25 -9.71 -18.07
CA PRO A 250 -4.41 -10.63 -16.94
C PRO A 250 -3.56 -10.24 -15.72
N ALA A 251 -2.33 -9.77 -15.96
CA ALA A 251 -1.44 -9.36 -14.88
C ALA A 251 -1.99 -8.17 -14.08
N LEU A 252 -2.64 -7.20 -14.76
CA LEU A 252 -3.24 -6.06 -14.09
C LEU A 252 -4.53 -6.45 -13.36
N ARG A 253 -5.32 -7.38 -13.90
CA ARG A 253 -6.49 -7.94 -13.21
C ARG A 253 -6.11 -8.64 -11.91
N ASP A 254 -5.09 -9.49 -11.97
CA ASP A 254 -4.56 -10.18 -10.79
C ASP A 254 -4.01 -9.17 -9.78
N PHE A 255 -3.27 -8.16 -10.23
CA PHE A 255 -2.75 -7.11 -9.36
C PHE A 255 -3.87 -6.37 -8.62
N VAL A 256 -4.88 -5.87 -9.33
CA VAL A 256 -6.03 -5.16 -8.75
C VAL A 256 -6.78 -6.05 -7.74
N LEU A 257 -6.99 -7.33 -8.07
CA LEU A 257 -7.65 -8.26 -7.17
C LEU A 257 -6.82 -8.50 -5.89
N ILE A 258 -5.52 -8.74 -6.03
CA ILE A 258 -4.60 -8.96 -4.91
C ILE A 258 -4.58 -7.75 -3.99
N GLU A 259 -4.43 -6.53 -4.53
CA GLU A 259 -4.42 -5.30 -3.74
C GLU A 259 -5.73 -5.11 -2.96
N PHE A 260 -6.88 -5.38 -3.58
CA PHE A 260 -8.18 -5.31 -2.90
C PHE A 260 -8.27 -6.30 -1.73
N LEU A 261 -7.94 -7.58 -1.96
CA LEU A 261 -8.04 -8.63 -0.94
C LEU A 261 -7.01 -8.44 0.18
N ARG A 262 -5.81 -7.96 -0.16
CA ARG A 262 -4.75 -7.63 0.78
C ARG A 262 -5.09 -6.42 1.63
N THR A 263 -5.71 -5.40 1.05
CA THR A 263 -6.25 -4.26 1.80
C THR A 263 -7.30 -4.74 2.80
N ALA A 264 -8.22 -5.62 2.38
CA ALA A 264 -9.23 -6.19 3.26
C ALA A 264 -8.59 -6.96 4.43
N TYR A 265 -7.57 -7.79 4.14
CA TYR A 265 -6.83 -8.55 5.15
C TYR A 265 -6.20 -7.63 6.20
N TRP A 266 -5.43 -6.62 5.77
CA TRP A 266 -4.70 -5.76 6.71
C TRP A 266 -5.58 -4.75 7.44
N LEU A 267 -6.68 -4.29 6.83
CA LEU A 267 -7.68 -3.49 7.53
C LEU A 267 -8.43 -4.30 8.61
N ASP A 268 -8.67 -5.58 8.40
CA ASP A 268 -9.23 -6.46 9.45
C ASP A 268 -8.23 -6.68 10.59
N LYS A 269 -6.98 -7.06 10.26
CA LYS A 269 -5.91 -7.28 11.25
C LYS A 269 -5.60 -6.05 12.10
N SER A 270 -5.72 -4.86 11.54
CA SER A 270 -5.45 -3.60 12.24
C SER A 270 -6.70 -2.97 12.89
N ALA A 271 -7.88 -3.55 12.71
CA ALA A 271 -9.14 -3.03 13.27
C ALA A 271 -9.12 -2.85 14.82
N PRO A 272 -8.46 -3.73 15.61
CA PRO A 272 -8.36 -3.53 17.06
C PRO A 272 -7.56 -2.28 17.47
N TYR A 273 -6.83 -1.65 16.54
CA TYR A 273 -5.90 -0.55 16.79
C TYR A 273 -6.29 0.74 16.05
N THR A 274 -7.55 0.87 15.62
CA THR A 274 -8.06 2.03 14.86
C THR A 274 -7.73 3.36 15.52
N GLY A 275 -7.87 3.45 16.85
CA GLY A 275 -7.56 4.68 17.61
C GLY A 275 -6.08 5.08 17.64
N LYS A 276 -5.17 4.24 17.11
CA LYS A 276 -3.73 4.52 16.99
C LYS A 276 -3.23 4.60 15.56
N LEU A 277 -3.84 3.83 14.66
CA LEU A 277 -3.34 3.59 13.29
C LEU A 277 -4.21 4.23 12.21
N GLY A 278 -5.31 4.88 12.57
CA GLY A 278 -6.17 5.59 11.63
C GLY A 278 -6.92 6.76 12.24
N SER A 279 -7.39 7.65 11.37
CA SER A 279 -8.39 8.64 11.73
C SER A 279 -9.76 7.99 11.95
N PRO A 280 -10.71 8.69 12.60
CA PRO A 280 -12.11 8.24 12.68
C PRO A 280 -12.81 8.07 11.33
N ASN A 281 -12.22 8.56 10.22
CA ASN A 281 -12.79 8.44 8.89
C ASN A 281 -12.28 7.21 8.12
N ALA A 282 -11.17 6.57 8.54
CA ALA A 282 -10.62 5.40 7.84
C ALA A 282 -11.65 4.27 7.64
N ASP A 283 -12.48 4.02 8.66
CA ASP A 283 -13.53 3.00 8.58
C ASP A 283 -14.67 3.42 7.63
N LYS A 284 -15.02 4.71 7.57
CA LYS A 284 -16.02 5.22 6.63
C LYS A 284 -15.55 5.15 5.17
N VAL A 285 -14.27 5.44 4.94
CA VAL A 285 -13.64 5.24 3.62
C VAL A 285 -13.65 3.75 3.27
N THR A 286 -13.32 2.89 4.23
CA THR A 286 -13.40 1.43 4.05
C THR A 286 -14.81 1.01 3.65
N GLU A 287 -15.85 1.50 4.31
CA GLU A 287 -17.26 1.22 3.94
C GLU A 287 -17.56 1.63 2.49
N LYS A 288 -17.10 2.81 2.05
CA LYS A 288 -17.26 3.28 0.66
C LYS A 288 -16.58 2.36 -0.36
N ASN A 289 -15.46 1.71 -0.02
CA ASN A 289 -14.81 0.74 -0.90
C ASN A 289 -15.69 -0.48 -1.21
N TYR A 290 -16.64 -0.81 -0.32
CA TYR A 290 -17.60 -1.90 -0.48
C TYR A 290 -18.97 -1.44 -0.97
N SER A 291 -19.11 -0.23 -1.53
CA SER A 291 -20.36 0.18 -2.19
C SER A 291 -20.68 -0.73 -3.39
N SER A 292 -21.95 -0.85 -3.76
CA SER A 292 -22.39 -1.69 -4.88
C SER A 292 -21.68 -1.35 -6.19
N GLU A 293 -21.44 -0.07 -6.46
CA GLU A 293 -20.77 0.43 -7.65
C GLU A 293 -19.29 0.03 -7.67
N ASN A 294 -18.63 0.12 -6.51
CA ASN A 294 -17.20 -0.19 -6.37
C ASN A 294 -16.94 -1.71 -6.39
N ILE A 295 -17.83 -2.52 -5.81
CA ILE A 295 -17.74 -3.97 -5.95
C ILE A 295 -18.06 -4.38 -7.39
N SER A 296 -19.09 -3.82 -8.01
CA SER A 296 -19.46 -4.15 -9.39
C SER A 296 -18.32 -3.88 -10.37
N ILE A 297 -17.64 -2.72 -10.26
CA ILE A 297 -16.51 -2.40 -11.14
C ILE A 297 -15.31 -3.33 -10.91
N LEU A 298 -15.01 -3.69 -9.65
CA LEU A 298 -13.93 -4.60 -9.30
C LEU A 298 -14.18 -5.99 -9.88
N GLU A 299 -15.37 -6.54 -9.66
CA GLU A 299 -15.71 -7.88 -10.13
C GLU A 299 -15.78 -7.95 -11.65
N GLU A 300 -16.24 -6.88 -12.31
CA GLU A 300 -16.22 -6.79 -13.76
C GLU A 300 -14.79 -6.70 -14.31
N PHE A 301 -13.94 -5.89 -13.69
CA PHE A 301 -12.55 -5.72 -14.11
C PHE A 301 -11.76 -7.02 -13.95
N THR A 302 -11.81 -7.59 -12.74
CA THR A 302 -11.02 -8.77 -12.37
C THR A 302 -11.61 -10.06 -12.93
N GLY A 303 -12.92 -10.11 -13.15
CA GLY A 303 -13.65 -11.33 -13.52
C GLY A 303 -13.94 -12.26 -12.33
N HIS A 304 -13.60 -11.84 -11.09
CA HIS A 304 -13.80 -12.63 -9.88
C HIS A 304 -14.92 -12.03 -9.02
N LYS A 305 -15.72 -12.90 -8.42
CA LYS A 305 -16.67 -12.48 -7.38
C LYS A 305 -15.95 -12.38 -6.05
N VAL A 306 -16.17 -11.32 -5.29
CA VAL A 306 -15.53 -11.15 -3.96
C VAL A 306 -16.52 -11.40 -2.84
N ARG A 307 -16.02 -11.87 -1.70
CA ARG A 307 -16.86 -12.03 -0.51
C ARG A 307 -17.06 -10.70 0.18
N LEU A 308 -18.29 -10.46 0.62
CA LEU A 308 -18.68 -9.25 1.36
C LEU A 308 -19.03 -9.54 2.83
N ASP A 309 -18.91 -10.82 3.23
CA ASP A 309 -19.15 -11.29 4.60
C ASP A 309 -17.88 -11.22 5.45
N SER A 310 -17.72 -12.06 6.47
CA SER A 310 -16.58 -12.02 7.38
C SER A 310 -15.24 -12.46 6.75
N GLN A 311 -15.21 -12.88 5.48
CA GLN A 311 -13.98 -13.27 4.78
C GLN A 311 -13.71 -12.38 3.57
N LYS A 312 -13.71 -11.06 3.78
CA LYS A 312 -13.55 -10.03 2.71
C LYS A 312 -12.21 -10.11 1.96
N ASN A 313 -11.22 -10.81 2.52
CA ASN A 313 -9.94 -11.11 1.90
C ASN A 313 -10.00 -12.32 0.95
N CYS A 314 -11.19 -12.80 0.58
CA CYS A 314 -11.38 -13.94 -0.31
C CYS A 314 -12.31 -13.66 -1.50
N THR A 315 -12.09 -14.35 -2.61
CA THR A 315 -13.08 -14.51 -3.68
C THR A 315 -14.17 -15.50 -3.28
N ALA A 316 -15.35 -15.32 -3.84
CA ALA A 316 -16.44 -16.28 -3.76
C ALA A 316 -16.24 -17.37 -4.82
N ARG A 317 -16.67 -18.60 -4.55
CA ARG A 317 -16.70 -19.64 -5.58
C ARG A 317 -17.62 -19.20 -6.72
N ALA A 318 -17.15 -19.30 -7.95
CA ALA A 318 -18.02 -19.21 -9.10
C ALA A 318 -19.16 -20.23 -8.93
N ALA A 319 -20.41 -19.79 -9.08
CA ALA A 319 -21.53 -20.71 -9.13
C ALA A 319 -21.26 -21.70 -10.27
N SER A 320 -21.22 -22.99 -9.97
CA SER A 320 -21.12 -24.04 -10.98
C SER A 320 -22.28 -23.86 -11.97
N GLN A 321 -21.95 -23.46 -13.19
CA GLN A 321 -22.89 -23.38 -14.32
C GLN A 321 -23.34 -24.77 -14.73
#